data_AF-A0A0G3YJL0-F1
#
_entry.id   AF-A0A0G3YJL0-F1
#
_cell.length_a   1.000
_cell.length_b   1.000
_cell.length_c   1.000
_cell.angle_alpha   90.00
_cell.angle_beta   90.00
_cell.angle_gamma   90.00
#
_symmetry.space_group_name_H-M   'P 1'
#
loop_
_entity.id
_entity.type
_entity.pdbx_description
1 polymer ?
#
loop_
_entity_poly.entity_id
_entity_poly.type
_entity_poly.pdbx_seq_one_letter_code
_entity_poly.pdbx_strand_id
1 'polypeptide(L)' 'LTEVEKSDSNTLQEVKLRLMDPQACRHFETFDHNFQLCVGNPKKEKSTFKGDSGGPLLCAGVAHGIVSYGM' A
#
# COMPACT_ATOMS: atom_id res chain seq x y z
N LEU A 1 6.26 3.50 -23.59
CA LEU A 1 4.99 3.90 -22.96
C LEU A 1 5.38 4.85 -21.85
N THR A 2 5.16 6.13 -22.08
CA THR A 2 5.66 7.21 -21.22
C THR A 2 5.11 7.02 -19.82
N GLU A 3 6.02 6.73 -18.88
CA GLU A 3 5.82 6.96 -17.47
C GLU A 3 5.47 8.45 -17.35
N VAL A 4 4.18 8.75 -17.25
CA VAL A 4 3.77 10.08 -16.81
C VAL A 4 4.35 10.16 -15.41
N GLU A 5 5.38 10.99 -15.22
CA GLU A 5 5.74 11.49 -13.91
C GLU A 5 4.51 12.22 -13.38
N LYS A 6 3.63 11.45 -12.74
CA LYS A 6 2.45 11.96 -12.08
C LYS A 6 3.00 12.75 -10.91
N SER A 7 2.92 14.07 -11.02
CA SER A 7 3.40 14.99 -10.00
C SER A 7 2.82 14.60 -8.64
N ASP A 8 3.68 14.64 -7.62
CA ASP A 8 3.24 14.49 -6.23
C ASP A 8 2.05 15.43 -5.96
N SER A 9 1.10 14.96 -5.15
CA SER A 9 -0.03 15.78 -4.77
C SER A 9 0.43 16.87 -3.81
N ASN A 10 0.06 18.12 -4.09
CA ASN A 10 0.27 19.25 -3.16
C ASN A 10 -0.67 19.21 -1.93
N THR A 11 -1.54 18.21 -1.84
CA THR A 11 -2.48 18.03 -0.74
C THR A 11 -2.42 16.61 -0.21
N LEU A 12 -2.59 16.45 1.11
CA LEU A 12 -2.65 15.14 1.74
C LEU A 12 -3.79 14.31 1.15
N GLN A 13 -3.47 13.09 0.70
CA GLN A 13 -4.44 12.14 0.18
C GLN A 13 -4.73 11.05 1.20
N GLU A 14 -5.94 10.48 1.14
CA GLU A 14 -6.36 9.35 1.97
C GLU A 14 -7.12 8.34 1.11
N VAL A 15 -6.90 7.05 1.35
CA VAL A 15 -7.65 5.99 0.69
C VAL A 15 -7.96 4.84 1.65
N LYS A 16 -9.20 4.33 1.58
CA LYS A 16 -9.60 3.13 2.31
C LYS A 16 -9.20 1.88 1.53
N LEU A 17 -8.27 1.11 2.10
CA LEU A 17 -7.82 -0.17 1.58
C LEU A 17 -8.34 -1.33 2.43
N ARG A 18 -8.28 -2.54 1.88
CA ARG A 18 -8.67 -3.77 2.55
C ARG A 18 -7.43 -4.52 2.99
N LEU A 19 -7.40 -4.98 4.24
CA LEU A 19 -6.45 -5.98 4.70
C LEU A 19 -6.77 -7.32 4.02
N MET A 20 -5.78 -7.89 3.33
CA MET A 20 -5.91 -9.11 2.55
C MET A 20 -5.27 -10.28 3.27
N ASP A 21 -5.63 -11.49 2.85
CA ASP A 21 -4.92 -12.69 3.26
C ASP A 21 -3.44 -12.61 2.81
N PRO A 22 -2.47 -13.02 3.64
CA PRO A 22 -1.05 -13.01 3.27
C PRO A 22 -0.74 -13.74 1.95
N GLN A 23 -1.53 -14.75 1.57
CA GLN A 23 -1.37 -15.46 0.31
C GLN A 23 -1.44 -14.53 -0.92
N ALA A 24 -2.18 -13.43 -0.85
CA ALA A 24 -2.28 -12.46 -1.93
C ALA A 24 -0.94 -11.75 -2.25
N CYS A 25 -0.05 -11.63 -1.26
CA CYS A 25 1.25 -10.97 -1.44
C CYS A 25 2.43 -11.94 -1.60
N ARG A 26 2.20 -13.26 -1.64
CA ARG A 26 3.27 -14.27 -1.80
C ARG A 26 4.04 -14.18 -3.12
N HIS A 27 3.53 -13.43 -4.10
CA HIS A 27 4.23 -13.18 -5.35
C HIS A 27 5.40 -12.20 -5.19
N PHE A 28 5.45 -11.44 -4.10
CA PHE A 28 6.63 -10.68 -3.71
C PHE A 28 7.62 -11.63 -3.01
N GLU A 29 8.78 -11.89 -3.63
CA GLU A 29 9.75 -12.88 -3.16
C GLU A 29 10.25 -12.61 -1.73
N THR A 30 10.31 -11.35 -1.33
CA THR A 30 10.78 -10.92 -0.01
C THR A 30 9.67 -10.77 1.03
N PHE A 31 8.42 -11.12 0.70
CA PHE A 31 7.28 -10.98 1.62
C PHE A 31 7.30 -12.04 2.72
N ASP A 32 7.28 -11.58 3.97
CA ASP A 32 7.06 -12.38 5.18
C ASP A 32 5.88 -11.83 6.00
N HIS A 33 4.83 -12.65 6.12
CA HIS A 33 3.63 -12.35 6.88
C HIS A 33 3.84 -12.10 8.39
N ASN A 34 4.99 -12.49 8.95
CA ASN A 34 5.33 -12.20 10.35
C ASN A 34 5.72 -10.74 10.56
N PHE A 35 6.22 -10.08 9.51
CA PHE A 35 6.75 -8.71 9.57
C PHE A 35 5.96 -7.73 8.71
N GLN A 36 5.12 -8.23 7.79
CA GLN A 36 4.52 -7.43 6.74
C GLN A 36 3.04 -7.74 6.56
N LEU A 37 2.29 -6.72 6.16
CA LEU A 37 0.86 -6.79 5.91
C LEU A 37 0.59 -6.74 4.41
N CYS A 38 -0.34 -7.57 3.93
CA CYS A 38 -0.84 -7.49 2.56
C CYS A 38 -2.09 -6.62 2.51
N VAL A 39 -2.03 -5.47 1.84
CA VAL A 39 -3.08 -4.45 1.89
C VAL A 39 -3.37 -3.93 0.49
N GLY A 40 -4.65 -3.84 0.14
CA GLY A 40 -5.10 -3.41 -1.19
C GLY A 40 -5.78 -4.53 -1.97
N ASN A 41 -6.78 -4.19 -2.77
CA ASN A 41 -7.51 -5.17 -3.57
C ASN A 41 -7.00 -5.12 -5.01
N PRO A 42 -6.43 -6.22 -5.56
CA PRO A 42 -5.87 -6.22 -6.92
C PRO A 42 -6.91 -5.98 -8.02
N LYS A 43 -8.21 -6.09 -7.71
CA LYS A 43 -9.31 -5.78 -8.62
C LYS A 43 -9.74 -4.30 -8.59
N LYS A 44 -9.08 -3.46 -7.80
CA LYS A 44 -9.39 -2.02 -7.68
C LYS A 44 -8.13 -1.22 -8.00
N GLU A 45 -8.30 -0.07 -8.62
CA GLU A 45 -7.21 0.89 -8.91
C GLU A 45 -6.75 1.68 -7.66
N LYS A 46 -7.24 1.33 -6.46
CA LYS A 46 -6.91 2.01 -5.21
C LYS A 46 -5.72 1.33 -4.57
N SER A 47 -4.59 2.02 -4.50
CA SER A 47 -3.35 1.57 -3.89
C SER A 47 -2.57 2.77 -3.34
N THR A 48 -1.54 2.48 -2.55
CA THR A 48 -0.44 3.41 -2.28
C THR A 48 0.50 3.46 -3.48
N PHE A 49 1.27 4.53 -3.63
CA PHE A 49 2.25 4.66 -4.70
C PHE A 49 3.55 5.34 -4.21
N LYS A 50 4.45 5.65 -5.15
CA LYS A 50 5.66 6.42 -4.86
C LYS A 50 5.30 7.71 -4.12
N GLY A 51 6.05 8.02 -3.06
CA GLY A 51 5.79 9.17 -2.18
C GLY A 51 5.00 8.82 -0.91
N ASP A 52 4.21 7.73 -0.90
CA ASP A 52 3.44 7.32 0.28
C ASP A 52 4.28 6.51 1.29
N SER A 53 5.46 6.01 0.90
CA SER A 53 6.35 5.22 1.75
C SER A 53 6.65 5.91 3.08
N GLY A 54 6.53 5.18 4.20
CA GLY A 54 6.62 5.72 5.55
C GLY A 54 5.28 6.22 6.11
N GLY A 55 4.26 6.39 5.28
CA GLY A 55 2.90 6.75 5.70
C GLY A 55 2.22 5.64 6.52
N PRO A 56 1.31 6.00 7.45
CA PRO A 56 0.66 5.03 8.32
C PRO A 56 -0.56 4.35 7.68
N LEU A 57 -0.73 3.05 7.94
CA LEU A 57 -2.01 2.35 7.79
C LEU A 57 -2.78 2.40 9.10
N LEU A 58 -3.94 3.07 9.10
CA LEU A 58 -4.81 3.14 10.26
C LEU A 58 -5.95 2.12 10.14
N CYS A 59 -6.13 1.32 11.19
CA CYS A 59 -7.28 0.43 11.38
C CYS A 59 -7.93 0.78 12.72
N ALA A 60 -9.21 1.17 12.70
CA ALA A 60 -9.93 1.66 13.87
C ALA A 60 -9.20 2.79 14.63
N GLY A 61 -8.56 3.71 13.90
CA GLY A 61 -7.84 4.85 14.47
C GLY A 61 -6.45 4.54 15.04
N VAL A 62 -6.02 3.28 15.00
CA VAL A 62 -4.70 2.85 15.49
C VAL A 62 -3.79 2.54 14.30
N ALA A 63 -2.54 2.97 14.36
CA ALA A 63 -1.53 2.66 13.36
C ALA A 63 -1.11 1.19 13.49
N HIS A 64 -1.32 0.41 12.42
CA HIS A 64 -1.01 -1.03 12.37
C HIS A 64 0.07 -1.39 11.35
N GLY A 65 0.39 -0.48 10.44
CA GLY A 65 1.36 -0.73 9.39
C GLY A 65 1.96 0.55 8.86
N ILE A 66 3.03 0.39 8.09
CA ILE A 66 3.76 1.47 7.43
C ILE A 66 3.83 1.09 5.95
N VAL A 67 3.53 2.04 5.06
CA VAL A 67 3.68 1.84 3.62
C VAL A 67 5.15 1.56 3.31
N SER A 68 5.41 0.43 2.65
CA SER A 68 6.78 -0.03 2.38
C SER A 68 7.01 -0.13 0.87
N TYR A 69 6.51 -1.19 0.23
CA TYR A 69 6.60 -1.42 -1.20
C TYR A 69 5.30 -2.00 -1.73
N GLY A 70 5.16 -2.00 -3.04
CA GLY A 70 4.03 -2.55 -3.76
C GLY A 70 4.32 -2.54 -5.25
N MET A 71 3.25 -2.70 -6.03
CA MET A 71 3.28 -2.58 -7.49
C MET A 71 2.92 -1.17 -7.92
#